data_AF-A0AAE1RYH2-F1
#
_entry.id   AF-A0AAE1RYH2-F1
#
_cell.length_a   1.000
_cell.length_b   1.000
_cell.length_c   1.000
_cell.angle_alpha   90.00
_cell.angle_beta   90.00
_cell.angle_gamma   90.00
#
_symmetry.space_group_name_H-M   'P 1'
#
loop_
_entity.id
_entity.type
_entity.pdbx_description
1 polymer ?
#
loop_
_entity_poly.entity_id
_entity_poly.type
_entity_poly.pdbx_seq_one_letter_code
_entity_poly.pdbx_strand_id
1 'polypeptide(L)'
;MKTLGLASMMLKAGMYLPAQNQPRLPWFDLILADIGDQQSLELSLSTFSGHISRLRDILKVASTESLVLLDEIGSGTDPSEGVALSESILQYLKDRVNLAVVTTHYADLTRLKEKDSV
;
A
#
# COMPACT_ATOMS: atom_id res chain seq x y z
N MET A 1 3.52 -9.18 -0.06
CA MET A 1 3.23 -7.98 0.76
C MET A 1 3.22 -8.26 2.26
N LYS A 2 2.33 -9.12 2.77
CA LYS A 2 2.20 -9.43 4.22
C LYS A 2 3.53 -9.81 4.90
N THR A 3 4.36 -10.60 4.23
CA THR A 3 5.70 -10.98 4.73
C THR A 3 6.60 -9.77 5.00
N LEU A 4 6.57 -8.74 4.16
CA LEU A 4 7.37 -7.52 4.35
C LEU A 4 6.86 -6.72 5.55
N GLY A 5 5.54 -6.57 5.69
CA GLY A 5 4.94 -5.91 6.83
C GLY A 5 5.30 -6.61 8.14
N LEU A 6 5.16 -7.94 8.18
CA LEU A 6 5.51 -8.75 9.35
C LEU A 6 7.01 -8.66 9.67
N ALA A 7 7.89 -8.81 8.68
CA ALA A 7 9.33 -8.68 8.87
C ALA A 7 9.73 -7.29 9.40
N SER A 8 9.06 -6.24 8.93
CA SER A 8 9.28 -4.87 9.42
C SER A 8 8.87 -4.72 10.89
N MET A 9 7.74 -5.30 11.29
CA MET A 9 7.31 -5.33 12.70
C MET A 9 8.27 -6.13 13.58
N MET A 10 8.72 -7.30 13.10
CA MET A 10 9.68 -8.16 13.79
C MET A 10 11.00 -7.41 14.04
N LEU A 11 11.52 -6.70 13.03
CA LEU A 11 12.71 -5.88 13.18
C LEU A 11 12.52 -4.80 14.27
N LYS A 12 11.39 -4.10 14.26
CA LYS A 12 11.07 -3.08 15.28
C LYS A 12 10.97 -3.66 16.68
N ALA A 13 10.53 -4.92 16.80
CA ALA A 13 10.45 -5.65 18.06
C ALA A 13 11.79 -6.30 18.48
N GLY A 14 12.88 -6.12 17.70
CA GLY A 14 14.19 -6.71 17.99
C GLY A 14 14.26 -8.22 17.74
N MET A 15 13.36 -8.77 16.91
CA MET A 15 13.32 -10.19 16.59
C MET A 15 14.23 -10.53 15.39
N TYR A 16 14.70 -11.78 15.34
CA TYR A 16 15.36 -12.32 14.16
C TYR A 16 14.39 -12.42 12.98
N LEU A 17 14.84 -11.98 11.81
CA LEU A 17 14.06 -12.12 10.58
C LEU A 17 14.23 -13.53 9.99
N PRO A 18 13.14 -14.20 9.57
CA PRO A 18 13.19 -15.53 8.97
C PRO A 18 13.65 -15.43 7.50
N ALA A 19 14.89 -14.99 7.28
CA ALA A 19 15.49 -14.90 5.96
C ALA A 19 16.98 -15.27 6.01
N GLN A 20 17.49 -15.76 4.89
CA GLN A 20 18.89 -16.11 4.72
C GLN A 20 19.73 -14.84 4.40
N ASN A 21 21.05 -14.96 4.48
CA ASN A 21 22.01 -13.93 4.02
C ASN A 21 21.93 -12.57 4.73
N GLN A 22 21.71 -12.56 6.05
CA GLN A 22 21.72 -11.34 6.87
C GLN A 22 20.78 -10.24 6.31
N PRO A 23 19.46 -10.45 6.40
CA PRO A 23 18.48 -9.52 5.81
C PRO A 23 18.63 -8.11 6.37
N ARG A 24 18.52 -7.12 5.48
CA ARG A 24 18.51 -5.69 5.83
C ARG A 24 17.18 -5.10 5.39
N LEU A 25 16.52 -4.40 6.31
CA LEU A 25 15.32 -3.61 6.05
C LEU A 25 15.57 -2.20 6.58
N PRO A 26 15.01 -1.16 5.94
CA PRO A 26 14.99 0.18 6.50
C PRO A 26 14.25 0.20 7.84
N TRP A 27 14.55 1.20 8.66
CA TRP A 27 13.69 1.52 9.79
C TRP A 27 12.40 2.15 9.29
N PHE A 28 11.27 1.79 9.91
CA PHE A 28 9.97 2.39 9.62
C PHE A 28 9.28 2.89 10.89
N ASP A 29 8.83 4.14 10.91
CA ASP A 29 8.12 4.73 12.05
C ASP A 29 6.71 4.14 12.21
N LEU A 30 6.03 3.92 11.09
CA LEU A 30 4.69 3.34 10.97
C LEU A 30 4.69 2.28 9.87
N ILE A 31 3.88 1.24 10.08
CA ILE A 31 3.60 0.21 9.07
C ILE A 31 2.11 0.33 8.79
N LEU A 32 1.78 0.99 7.67
CA LEU A 32 0.44 1.37 7.27
C LEU A 32 -0.03 0.42 6.18
N ALA A 33 -1.12 -0.30 6.44
CA ALA A 33 -1.55 -1.39 5.58
C ALA A 33 -3.04 -1.30 5.26
N ASP A 34 -3.36 -1.28 3.98
CA ASP A 34 -4.67 -1.64 3.45
C ASP A 34 -4.54 -2.94 2.65
N ILE A 35 -4.70 -4.09 3.31
CA ILE A 35 -4.45 -5.43 2.75
C ILE A 35 -5.59 -6.36 3.15
N GLY A 36 -6.28 -6.97 2.19
CA GLY A 36 -7.28 -8.00 2.47
C GLY A 36 -8.46 -8.00 1.51
N ASP A 37 -9.23 -9.09 1.59
CA ASP A 37 -10.38 -9.34 0.74
C ASP A 37 -11.57 -8.47 1.15
N GLN A 38 -12.36 -8.07 0.15
CA GLN A 38 -13.52 -7.19 0.24
C GLN A 38 -14.71 -7.84 0.97
N GLN A 39 -14.63 -9.09 1.41
CA GLN A 39 -15.77 -9.79 1.97
C GLN A 39 -15.81 -9.71 3.49
N SER A 40 -16.55 -8.72 3.99
CA SER A 40 -17.23 -8.83 5.27
C SER A 40 -18.74 -8.88 5.01
N LEU A 41 -19.33 -10.07 5.16
CA LEU A 41 -20.80 -10.27 5.20
C LEU A 41 -21.45 -9.54 6.40
N GLU A 42 -20.65 -8.99 7.31
CA GLU A 42 -21.07 -8.43 8.61
C GLU A 42 -21.23 -6.90 8.63
N LEU A 43 -20.80 -6.17 7.60
CA LEU A 43 -20.90 -4.71 7.57
C LEU A 43 -21.49 -4.25 6.24
N SER A 44 -22.77 -3.83 6.26
CA SER A 44 -23.54 -3.35 5.11
C SER A 44 -23.06 -1.99 4.54
N LEU A 45 -21.76 -1.74 4.47
CA LEU A 45 -21.14 -0.63 3.76
C LEU A 45 -20.48 -1.15 2.49
N SER A 46 -20.64 -0.43 1.37
CA SER A 46 -20.00 -0.75 0.11
C SER A 46 -18.49 -0.94 0.33
N THR A 47 -17.97 -2.11 -0.06
CA THR A 47 -16.58 -2.55 0.13
C THR A 47 -15.59 -1.47 -0.32
N PHE A 48 -15.90 -0.80 -1.44
CA PHE A 48 -15.17 0.35 -1.97
C PHE A 48 -15.05 1.51 -0.97
N SER A 49 -16.16 1.96 -0.39
CA SER A 49 -16.15 3.09 0.56
C SER A 49 -15.30 2.85 1.81
N GLY A 50 -15.25 1.58 2.27
CA GLY A 50 -14.38 1.16 3.37
C GLY A 50 -12.90 1.24 3.00
N HIS A 51 -12.53 0.79 1.80
CA HIS A 51 -11.17 0.96 1.27
C HIS A 51 -10.78 2.44 1.17
N ILE A 52 -11.65 3.28 0.61
CA ILE A 52 -11.37 4.73 0.49
C ILE A 52 -11.21 5.38 1.86
N SER A 53 -12.01 5.01 2.86
CA SER A 53 -11.85 5.55 4.22
C SER A 53 -10.53 5.13 4.85
N ARG A 54 -10.13 3.85 4.73
CA ARG A 54 -8.83 3.36 5.22
C ARG A 54 -7.68 4.06 4.52
N LEU A 55 -7.75 4.19 3.20
CA LEU A 55 -6.74 4.86 2.40
C LEU A 55 -6.59 6.32 2.80
N ARG A 56 -7.70 7.05 2.99
CA ARG A 56 -7.69 8.42 3.53
C ARG A 56 -6.95 8.48 4.86
N ASP A 57 -7.21 7.55 5.77
CA ASP A 57 -6.60 7.55 7.10
C ASP A 57 -5.11 7.22 7.04
N ILE A 58 -4.69 6.31 6.17
CA ILE A 58 -3.28 6.05 5.85
C ILE A 58 -2.59 7.32 5.31
N LEU A 59 -3.18 7.97 4.29
CA LEU A 59 -2.59 9.16 3.66
C LEU A 59 -2.45 10.36 4.62
N LYS A 60 -3.27 10.44 5.67
CA LYS A 60 -3.19 11.50 6.68
C LYS A 60 -2.00 11.36 7.63
N VAL A 61 -1.57 10.13 7.90
CA VAL A 61 -0.53 9.84 8.90
C VAL A 61 0.79 9.39 8.28
N ALA A 62 0.80 9.04 7.00
CA ALA A 62 2.00 8.62 6.29
C ALA A 62 3.10 9.69 6.31
N SER A 63 4.31 9.28 6.67
CA SER A 63 5.51 10.09 6.69
C SER A 63 6.58 9.52 5.74
N THR A 64 7.69 10.24 5.56
CA THR A 64 8.83 9.75 4.78
C THR A 64 9.42 8.46 5.36
N GLU A 65 9.28 8.22 6.67
CA GLU A 65 9.78 7.03 7.35
C GLU A 65 8.73 5.91 7.43
N SER A 66 7.54 6.08 6.85
CA SER A 66 6.48 5.07 6.90
C SER A 66 6.65 4.02 5.81
N LEU A 67 6.35 2.76 6.15
CA LEU A 67 6.10 1.70 5.17
C LEU A 67 4.61 1.69 4.83
N VAL A 68 4.26 1.96 3.57
CA VAL A 68 2.88 1.91 3.08
C VAL A 68 2.66 0.65 2.24
N LEU A 69 1.65 -0.14 2.58
CA LEU A 69 1.28 -1.39 1.90
C LEU A 69 -0.18 -1.30 1.44
N LEU A 70 -0.43 -1.19 0.13
CA LEU A 70 -1.78 -1.03 -0.42
C LEU A 70 -2.10 -2.14 -1.43
N ASP A 71 -3.20 -2.85 -1.20
CA ASP A 71 -3.67 -3.91 -2.06
C ASP A 71 -4.87 -3.47 -2.90
N GLU A 72 -4.81 -3.72 -4.21
CA GLU A 72 -5.89 -3.51 -5.18
C GLU A 72 -6.58 -2.13 -5.12
N ILE A 73 -5.77 -1.06 -5.19
CA ILE A 73 -6.30 0.32 -5.23
C ILE A 73 -7.30 0.48 -6.38
N GLY A 74 -8.44 1.10 -6.08
CA GLY A 74 -9.49 1.38 -7.08
C GLY A 74 -10.34 0.16 -7.48
N SER A 75 -10.16 -1.00 -6.84
CA SER A 75 -11.05 -2.14 -7.05
C SER A 75 -12.47 -1.86 -6.55
N GLY A 76 -13.49 -2.36 -7.25
CA GLY A 76 -14.90 -2.17 -6.87
C GLY A 76 -15.56 -0.87 -7.39
N THR A 77 -14.92 -0.17 -8.33
CA THR A 77 -15.52 0.92 -9.12
C THR A 77 -15.33 0.70 -10.63
N ASP A 78 -15.80 1.64 -11.46
CA ASP A 78 -15.55 1.63 -12.91
C ASP A 78 -14.04 1.54 -13.22
N PRO A 79 -13.60 0.72 -14.18
CA PRO A 79 -12.18 0.56 -14.50
C PRO A 79 -11.46 1.87 -14.82
N SER A 80 -12.10 2.79 -15.54
CA SER A 80 -11.48 4.07 -15.91
C SER A 80 -11.30 4.98 -14.69
N GLU A 81 -12.29 5.01 -13.80
CA GLU A 81 -12.22 5.73 -12.53
C GLU A 81 -11.18 5.11 -11.58
N GLY A 82 -11.14 3.79 -11.49
CA GLY A 82 -10.21 3.04 -10.64
C GLY A 82 -8.75 3.27 -11.04
N VAL A 83 -8.46 3.34 -12.35
CA VAL A 83 -7.13 3.70 -12.86
C VAL A 83 -6.78 5.13 -12.47
N ALA A 84 -7.63 6.11 -12.80
CA ALA A 84 -7.35 7.52 -12.52
C ALA A 84 -7.15 7.79 -11.02
N LEU A 85 -7.98 7.17 -10.17
CA LEU A 85 -7.85 7.25 -8.72
C LEU A 85 -6.52 6.66 -8.25
N SER A 86 -6.18 5.46 -8.70
CA SER A 86 -4.92 4.80 -8.34
C SER A 86 -3.70 5.61 -8.77
N GLU A 87 -3.72 6.18 -9.98
CA GLU A 87 -2.63 7.05 -10.47
C GLU A 87 -2.45 8.26 -9.56
N SER A 88 -3.55 8.94 -9.20
CA SER A 88 -3.50 10.11 -8.31
C SER A 88 -2.95 9.78 -6.92
N ILE A 89 -3.30 8.61 -6.37
CA ILE A 89 -2.83 8.15 -5.06
C ILE A 89 -1.34 7.80 -5.11
N LEU A 90 -0.90 7.07 -6.15
CA LEU A 90 0.51 6.74 -6.33
C LEU A 90 1.36 8.00 -6.48
N GLN A 91 0.90 8.97 -7.28
CA GLN A 91 1.58 10.26 -7.42
C GLN A 91 1.64 11.01 -6.08
N TYR A 92 0.57 11.00 -5.30
CA TYR A 92 0.54 11.63 -3.97
C TYR A 92 1.52 10.96 -2.99
N LEU A 93 1.65 9.63 -3.03
CA LEU A 93 2.57 8.88 -2.17
C LEU A 93 4.03 9.08 -2.57
N LYS A 94 4.32 9.15 -3.87
CA LYS A 94 5.68 9.29 -4.43
C LYS A 94 6.49 10.40 -3.76
N ASP A 95 5.85 11.53 -3.48
CA ASP A 95 6.53 12.71 -2.91
C ASP A 95 6.49 12.75 -1.36
N ARG A 96 5.90 11.74 -0.70
CA ARG A 96 5.62 11.75 0.74
C ARG A 96 6.19 10.58 1.52
N VAL A 97 6.39 9.42 0.87
CA VAL A 97 6.88 8.22 1.52
C VAL A 97 8.10 7.68 0.78
N ASN A 98 9.09 7.19 1.53
CA ASN A 98 10.28 6.59 0.91
C ASN A 98 10.00 5.20 0.34
N LEU A 99 9.03 4.47 0.89
CA LEU A 99 8.66 3.14 0.40
C LEU A 99 7.15 2.89 0.50
N ALA A 100 6.51 2.79 -0.67
CA ALA A 100 5.19 2.22 -0.83
C ALA A 100 5.29 0.93 -1.65
N VAL A 101 4.63 -0.13 -1.18
CA VAL A 101 4.42 -1.36 -1.94
C VAL A 101 2.94 -1.43 -2.29
N VAL A 102 2.66 -1.44 -3.59
CA VAL A 102 1.29 -1.43 -4.11
C VAL A 102 1.09 -2.58 -5.07
N THR A 103 -0.04 -3.27 -4.94
CA THR A 103 -0.53 -4.29 -5.88
C THR A 103 -1.77 -3.75 -6.60
N THR A 104 -1.91 -4.10 -7.88
CA THR A 104 -3.02 -3.65 -8.72
C THR A 104 -3.31 -4.67 -9.81
N HIS A 105 -4.58 -4.77 -10.20
CA HIS A 105 -5.02 -5.54 -11.38
C HIS A 105 -4.97 -4.73 -12.67
N TYR A 106 -4.79 -3.41 -12.57
CA TYR A 106 -4.74 -2.52 -13.72
C TYR A 106 -3.35 -2.56 -14.35
N ALA A 107 -3.23 -3.23 -15.50
CA ALA A 107 -1.98 -3.31 -16.25
C ALA A 107 -1.42 -1.92 -16.62
N ASP A 108 -2.29 -0.95 -16.89
CA ASP A 108 -1.91 0.40 -17.32
C ASP A 108 -1.14 1.18 -16.24
N LEU A 109 -1.38 0.91 -14.95
CA LEU A 109 -0.61 1.52 -13.85
C LEU A 109 0.86 1.08 -13.84
N THR A 110 1.18 -0.06 -14.46
CA THR A 110 2.58 -0.49 -14.61
C THR A 110 3.35 0.46 -15.52
N ARG A 111 2.68 1.07 -16.51
CA ARG A 111 3.29 2.03 -17.45
C ARG A 111 3.59 3.38 -16.81
N LEU A 112 2.96 3.72 -15.68
CA LEU A 112 3.28 4.94 -14.95
C LEU A 112 4.76 4.96 -14.50
N LYS A 113 5.34 3.79 -14.22
CA LYS A 113 6.78 3.65 -13.93
C LYS A 113 7.68 4.08 -15.09
N GLU A 114 7.22 3.94 -16.32
CA GLU A 114 8.01 4.19 -17.53
C GLU A 114 8.01 5.67 -17.93
N LYS A 115 6.93 6.40 -17.65
CA LYS A 115 6.81 7.84 -17.95
C LYS A 115 7.80 8.72 -17.18
N ASP A 116 8.29 8.26 -16.04
CA ASP A 116 9.23 8.98 -15.18
C ASP A 116 10.71 8.60 -15.41
N SER A 117 11.00 7.67 -16.34
CA SER A 117 12.37 7.27 -16.67
C SER A 117 13.00 8.12 -17.81
N VAL A 118 12.45 9.31 -18.07
CA VAL A 118 12.93 10.27 -19.09
C VAL A 118 13.45 11.54 -18.44
#